data_AF-A0A1H9R5N1-F1
#
_entry.id   AF-A0A1H9R5N1-F1
#
_cell.length_a   1.000
_cell.length_b   1.000
_cell.length_c   1.000
_cell.angle_alpha   90.00
_cell.angle_beta   90.00
_cell.angle_gamma   90.00
#
_symmetry.space_group_name_H-M   'P 1'
#
loop_
_entity.id
_entity.type
_entity.pdbx_description
1 polymer ?
#
loop_
_entity_poly.entity_id
_entity_poly.type
_entity_poly.pdbx_seq_one_letter_code
_entity_poly.pdbx_strand_id
1 'polypeptide(L)'
;MPQFKVLVIGDPETLSETTRFAWQSADVTLEGPVAPDTIDLANVRDWAGALVDISVLDESLMDLLDSFDRLKLPYIFVIVGTSVPTDGPQPYVLGPEPADIRTLMQALLSDDRKGPGGTAPGPHS
;
A
#
# COMPACT_ATOMS: atom_id res chain seq x y z
N MET A 1 18.86 -10.46 2.57
CA MET A 1 18.19 -9.79 1.44
C MET A 1 16.72 -9.74 1.78
N PRO A 2 16.05 -8.59 1.61
CA PRO A 2 14.63 -8.45 1.95
C PRO A 2 13.79 -9.42 1.11
N GLN A 3 12.79 -10.01 1.75
CA GLN A 3 11.95 -11.05 1.15
C GLN A 3 10.84 -10.47 0.26
N PHE A 4 10.40 -9.25 0.55
CA PHE A 4 9.33 -8.58 -0.18
C PHE A 4 9.77 -7.20 -0.68
N LYS A 5 9.29 -6.84 -1.86
CA LYS A 5 9.42 -5.51 -2.43
C LYS A 5 8.02 -4.93 -2.60
N VAL A 6 7.75 -3.78 -2.01
CA VAL A 6 6.44 -3.14 -2.02
C VAL A 6 6.59 -1.76 -2.63
N LEU A 7 5.77 -1.48 -3.65
CA LEU A 7 5.73 -0.18 -4.29
C LEU A 7 4.99 0.81 -3.38
N VAL A 8 5.49 2.03 -3.27
CA VAL A 8 4.82 3.14 -2.59
C VAL A 8 4.49 4.19 -3.65
N ILE A 9 3.21 4.51 -3.76
CA ILE A 9 2.68 5.52 -4.67
C ILE A 9 2.23 6.70 -3.82
N GLY A 10 2.75 7.88 -4.11
CA GLY A 10 2.53 9.06 -3.29
C GLY A 10 3.54 10.15 -3.60
N ASP A 11 3.50 11.22 -2.82
CA ASP A 11 4.47 12.31 -2.96
C ASP A 11 5.89 11.83 -2.53
N PRO A 12 6.91 11.98 -3.40
CA PRO A 12 8.29 11.54 -3.15
C PRO A 12 8.90 12.01 -1.82
N GLU A 13 8.45 13.14 -1.29
CA GLU A 13 8.99 13.76 -0.07
C GLU A 13 8.34 13.24 1.23
N THR A 14 7.32 12.39 1.13
CA THR A 14 6.48 12.01 2.29
C THR A 14 7.03 10.86 3.12
N LEU A 15 7.92 10.03 2.57
CA LEU A 15 8.42 8.84 3.27
C LEU A 15 9.75 9.09 3.98
N SER A 16 9.71 9.12 5.31
CA SER A 16 10.90 9.32 6.15
C SER A 16 11.88 8.13 6.11
N GLU A 17 13.18 8.40 6.28
CA GLU A 17 14.21 7.36 6.38
C GLU A 17 13.95 6.38 7.52
N THR A 18 13.47 6.87 8.68
CA THR A 18 13.09 6.05 9.83
C THR A 18 12.05 4.99 9.44
N THR A 19 11.06 5.37 8.64
CA THR A 19 10.05 4.43 8.12
C THR A 19 10.70 3.40 7.21
N ARG A 20 11.55 3.82 6.26
CA ARG A 20 12.25 2.88 5.38
C ARG A 20 13.09 1.85 6.15
N PHE A 21 13.83 2.29 7.17
CA PHE A 21 14.66 1.39 7.98
C PHE A 21 13.83 0.40 8.79
N ALA A 22 12.68 0.84 9.33
CA ALA A 22 11.78 -0.05 10.06
C ALA A 22 11.21 -1.15 9.15
N TRP A 23 10.77 -0.80 7.95
CA TRP A 23 10.28 -1.76 6.95
C TRP A 23 11.39 -2.71 6.47
N GLN A 24 12.59 -2.18 6.23
CA GLN A 24 13.74 -3.01 5.85
C GLN A 24 14.11 -4.01 6.96
N SER A 25 14.00 -3.59 8.23
CA SER A 25 14.22 -4.47 9.40
C SER A 25 13.15 -5.57 9.53
N ALA A 26 12.01 -5.39 8.88
CA ALA A 26 10.95 -6.38 8.75
C ALA A 26 11.05 -7.19 7.43
N ASP A 27 12.21 -7.19 6.77
CA ASP A 27 12.48 -7.85 5.48
C ASP A 27 11.60 -7.36 4.31
N VAL A 28 11.12 -6.12 4.37
CA VAL A 28 10.34 -5.48 3.30
C VAL A 28 11.08 -4.25 2.75
N THR A 29 11.28 -4.20 1.44
CA THR A 29 11.81 -3.02 0.75
C THR A 29 10.66 -2.16 0.24
N LEU A 30 10.63 -0.89 0.65
CA LEU A 30 9.76 0.11 0.08
C LEU A 30 10.45 0.77 -1.13
N GLU A 31 9.87 0.60 -2.32
CA GLU A 31 10.28 1.31 -3.54
C GLU A 31 9.37 2.52 -3.77
N GLY A 32 9.95 3.69 -4.07
CA GLY A 32 9.22 4.96 -4.07
C GLY A 32 9.36 5.72 -2.74
N PRO A 33 8.52 6.74 -2.44
CA PRO A 33 7.30 7.08 -3.16
C PRO A 33 7.56 7.57 -4.58
N VAL A 34 6.68 7.18 -5.50
CA VAL A 34 6.69 7.64 -6.89
C VAL A 34 5.30 8.13 -7.30
N ALA A 35 5.26 9.08 -8.21
CA ALA A 35 4.01 9.58 -8.78
C ALA A 35 3.38 8.54 -9.72
N PRO A 36 2.03 8.44 -9.78
CA PRO A 36 1.34 7.40 -10.55
C PRO A 36 1.76 7.31 -12.03
N ASP A 37 1.98 8.46 -12.66
CA ASP A 37 2.35 8.62 -14.08
C ASP A 37 3.78 8.18 -14.41
N THR A 38 4.63 7.99 -13.39
CA THR A 38 6.04 7.61 -13.56
C THR A 38 6.28 6.10 -13.48
N ILE A 39 5.25 5.31 -13.16
CA ILE A 39 5.38 3.88 -12.88
C ILE A 39 5.45 3.07 -14.17
N ASP A 40 6.55 2.34 -14.35
CA ASP A 40 6.71 1.38 -15.43
C ASP A 40 6.17 0.00 -15.02
N LEU A 41 5.06 -0.41 -15.64
CA LEU A 41 4.40 -1.69 -15.40
C LEU A 41 5.20 -2.89 -15.94
N ALA A 42 6.28 -2.69 -16.70
CA ALA A 42 7.17 -3.79 -17.11
C ALA A 42 7.74 -4.57 -15.92
N ASN A 43 7.94 -3.89 -14.78
CA ASN A 43 8.52 -4.47 -13.56
C ASN A 43 7.47 -4.86 -12.51
N VAL A 44 6.18 -4.92 -12.89
CA VAL A 44 5.07 -5.19 -11.94
C VAL A 44 5.25 -6.47 -11.14
N ARG A 45 5.92 -7.48 -11.72
CA ARG A 45 6.15 -8.79 -11.11
C ARG A 45 7.21 -8.78 -10.01
N ASP A 46 8.00 -7.73 -9.93
CA ASP A 46 9.01 -7.57 -8.89
C ASP A 46 8.38 -7.10 -7.57
N TRP A 47 7.16 -6.57 -7.62
CA TRP A 47 6.44 -6.09 -6.44
C TRP A 47 5.48 -7.15 -5.90
N ALA A 48 5.49 -7.31 -4.58
CA ALA A 48 4.52 -8.10 -3.84
C ALA A 48 3.16 -7.40 -3.72
N GLY A 49 3.14 -6.07 -3.89
CA GLY A 49 1.95 -5.23 -3.86
C GLY A 49 2.30 -3.74 -3.86
N ALA A 50 1.28 -2.90 -3.84
CA ALA A 50 1.43 -1.44 -3.79
C ALA A 50 0.72 -0.82 -2.57
N LEU A 51 1.36 0.18 -1.96
CA LEU A 51 0.76 1.08 -0.98
C LEU A 51 0.48 2.40 -1.68
N VAL A 52 -0.76 2.87 -1.60
CA VAL A 52 -1.24 4.02 -2.35
C VAL A 52 -1.64 5.10 -1.37
N ASP A 53 -0.91 6.21 -1.35
CA ASP A 53 -1.29 7.35 -0.53
C ASP A 53 -2.65 7.90 -1.00
N ILE A 54 -3.62 7.99 -0.09
CA ILE A 54 -4.94 8.54 -0.41
C ILE A 54 -4.88 10.01 -0.84
N SER A 55 -3.80 10.71 -0.51
CA SER A 55 -3.64 12.13 -0.84
C SER A 55 -3.46 12.39 -2.33
N VAL A 56 -3.04 11.38 -3.11
CA VAL A 56 -2.71 11.49 -4.54
C VAL A 56 -3.81 10.94 -5.47
N LEU A 57 -5.07 10.95 -5.02
CA LEU A 57 -6.22 10.50 -5.81
C LEU A 57 -6.43 11.41 -7.04
N ASP A 58 -5.99 10.95 -8.22
CA ASP A 58 -6.22 11.59 -9.51
C ASP A 58 -6.62 10.57 -10.62
N GLU A 59 -6.92 11.05 -11.83
CA GLU A 59 -7.33 10.19 -12.96
C GLU A 59 -6.22 9.21 -13.37
N SER A 60 -4.96 9.63 -13.34
CA SER A 60 -3.79 8.80 -13.67
C SER A 60 -3.65 7.61 -12.70
N LEU A 61 -3.94 7.84 -11.42
CA LEU A 61 -3.96 6.79 -10.42
C LEU A 61 -5.07 5.77 -10.71
N MET A 62 -6.26 6.21 -11.12
CA MET A 62 -7.36 5.27 -11.42
C MET A 62 -7.01 4.34 -12.59
N ASP A 63 -6.43 4.86 -13.67
CA ASP A 63 -5.97 4.07 -14.81
C ASP A 63 -4.85 3.07 -14.42
N LEU A 64 -4.00 3.47 -13.47
CA LEU A 64 -2.95 2.62 -12.92
C LEU A 64 -3.54 1.49 -12.05
N LEU A 65 -4.51 1.78 -11.19
CA LEU A 65 -5.17 0.78 -10.34
C LEU A 65 -5.93 -0.25 -11.18
N ASP A 66 -6.60 0.19 -12.24
CA ASP A 66 -7.20 -0.71 -13.24
C ASP A 66 -6.16 -1.64 -13.86
N SER A 67 -4.94 -1.15 -14.08
CA SER A 67 -3.83 -1.96 -14.58
C SER A 67 -3.33 -2.95 -13.53
N PHE A 68 -3.25 -2.56 -12.25
CA PHE A 68 -2.91 -3.47 -11.16
C PHE A 68 -3.93 -4.61 -11.03
N ASP A 69 -5.22 -4.32 -11.15
CA ASP A 69 -6.29 -5.32 -11.09
C ASP A 69 -6.21 -6.34 -12.25
N ARG A 70 -5.87 -5.86 -13.46
CA ARG A 70 -5.62 -6.72 -14.62
C ARG A 70 -4.39 -7.60 -14.40
N LEU A 71 -3.33 -7.05 -13.79
CA LEU A 71 -2.06 -7.71 -13.55
C LEU A 71 -2.02 -8.53 -12.25
N LYS A 72 -3.09 -8.49 -11.45
CA LYS A 72 -3.21 -9.14 -10.14
C LYS A 72 -2.16 -8.67 -9.13
N LEU A 73 -1.75 -7.41 -9.22
CA LEU A 73 -0.96 -6.77 -8.18
C LEU A 73 -1.91 -6.26 -7.08
N PRO A 74 -1.83 -6.78 -5.84
CA PRO A 74 -2.66 -6.27 -4.75
C PRO A 74 -2.21 -4.86 -4.38
N TYR A 75 -3.15 -4.01 -3.99
CA TYR A 75 -2.85 -2.66 -3.51
C TYR A 75 -3.73 -2.29 -2.33
N ILE A 76 -3.20 -1.45 -1.43
CA ILE A 76 -3.89 -0.92 -0.27
C ILE A 76 -3.70 0.59 -0.19
N PHE A 77 -4.78 1.28 0.15
CA PHE A 77 -4.75 2.70 0.45
C PHE A 77 -4.19 2.97 1.84
N VAL A 78 -3.23 3.88 1.93
CA VAL A 78 -2.55 4.27 3.15
C VAL A 78 -2.57 5.79 3.33
N ILE A 79 -2.31 6.23 4.54
CA ILE A 79 -2.00 7.62 4.85
C ILE A 79 -0.52 7.70 5.18
N VAL A 80 0.17 8.63 4.53
CA VAL A 80 1.54 8.99 4.87
C VAL A 80 1.51 10.27 5.71
N GLY A 81 1.93 10.20 6.97
CA GLY A 81 1.94 11.35 7.88
C GLY A 81 0.79 11.42 8.90
N THR A 82 0.55 12.61 9.46
CA THR A 82 -0.22 12.82 10.71
C THR A 82 -1.72 13.05 10.56
N SER A 83 -2.24 13.15 9.34
CA SER A 83 -3.65 13.47 9.12
C SER A 83 -4.51 12.21 9.05
N VAL A 84 -4.75 11.57 10.20
CA VAL A 84 -5.72 10.47 10.29
C VAL A 84 -7.14 11.04 10.36
N PRO A 85 -8.03 10.75 9.40
CA PRO A 85 -9.44 11.11 9.48
C PRO A 85 -10.06 10.55 10.76
N THR A 86 -10.77 11.40 11.51
CA THR A 86 -11.46 11.04 12.75
C THR A 86 -12.80 10.34 12.54
N ASP A 87 -13.36 10.38 11.34
CA ASP A 87 -14.66 9.79 11.00
C ASP A 87 -14.50 8.66 9.97
N GLY A 88 -14.84 7.44 10.38
CA GLY A 88 -14.83 6.24 9.54
C GLY A 88 -13.92 5.11 10.06
N PRO A 89 -13.86 3.98 9.33
CA PRO A 89 -12.88 2.93 9.60
C PRO A 89 -11.46 3.51 9.61
N GLN A 90 -10.65 3.13 10.61
CA GLN A 90 -9.27 3.61 10.73
C GLN A 90 -8.48 3.24 9.47
N PRO A 91 -7.91 4.22 8.77
CA PRO A 91 -7.08 3.95 7.61
C PRO A 91 -5.76 3.32 8.04
N TYR A 92 -5.13 2.60 7.12
CA TYR A 92 -3.77 2.15 7.32
C TYR A 92 -2.81 3.33 7.30
N VAL A 93 -1.89 3.38 8.26
CA VAL A 93 -0.86 4.41 8.34
C VAL A 93 0.47 3.81 7.90
N LEU A 94 1.13 4.45 6.94
CA LEU A 94 2.48 4.09 6.55
C LEU A 94 3.47 4.75 7.52
N GLY A 95 4.01 3.98 8.44
CA GLY A 95 4.92 4.47 9.47
C GLY A 95 5.94 3.42 9.94
N PRO A 96 6.79 3.77 10.91
CA PRO A 96 7.87 2.91 11.40
C PRO A 96 7.40 1.87 12.45
N GLU A 97 6.15 1.93 12.90
CA GLU A 97 5.66 1.09 13.99
C GLU A 97 5.55 -0.39 13.55
N PRO A 98 6.25 -1.34 14.21
CA PRO A 98 6.26 -2.74 13.78
C PRO A 98 4.88 -3.40 13.73
N ALA A 99 3.96 -2.98 14.61
CA ALA A 99 2.59 -3.47 14.61
C ALA A 99 1.84 -3.08 13.32
N ASP A 100 2.04 -1.84 12.85
CA ASP A 100 1.40 -1.32 11.64
C ASP A 100 1.98 -2.00 10.40
N ILE A 101 3.30 -2.18 10.34
CA ILE A 101 3.99 -2.89 9.24
C ILE A 101 3.40 -4.29 9.06
N ARG A 102 3.30 -5.05 10.15
CA ARG A 102 2.74 -6.41 10.11
C ARG A 102 1.28 -6.40 9.66
N THR A 103 0.48 -5.48 10.18
CA THR A 103 -0.95 -5.39 9.84
C THR A 103 -1.14 -5.03 8.37
N LEU A 104 -0.35 -4.09 7.85
CA LEU A 104 -0.33 -3.71 6.45
C LEU A 104 0.08 -4.85 5.53
N MET A 105 1.17 -5.56 5.85
CA MET A 105 1.63 -6.69 5.06
C MET A 105 0.63 -7.85 5.07
N GLN A 106 0.00 -8.13 6.20
CA GLN A 106 -1.07 -9.12 6.28
C GLN A 106 -2.25 -8.73 5.41
N ALA A 107 -2.69 -7.48 5.46
CA ALA A 107 -3.78 -7.01 4.63
C ALA A 107 -3.41 -7.07 3.13
N LEU A 108 -2.20 -6.65 2.76
CA LEU A 108 -1.74 -6.57 1.37
C LEU A 108 -1.59 -7.96 0.73
N LEU A 109 -1.12 -8.93 1.51
CA LEU A 109 -0.90 -10.31 1.04
C LEU A 109 -2.11 -11.22 1.24
N SER A 110 -3.15 -10.76 1.93
CA SER A 110 -4.40 -11.51 2.04
C SER A 110 -5.19 -11.38 0.74
N ASP A 111 -5.67 -12.50 0.21
CA ASP A 111 -6.49 -12.58 -1.01
C ASP A 111 -7.91 -11.97 -0.81
N ASP A 112 -8.22 -11.53 0.41
CA ASP A 112 -9.44 -10.81 0.75
C ASP A 112 -9.22 -9.31 0.46
N ARG A 113 -9.50 -8.88 -0.78
CA ARG A 113 -9.51 -7.46 -1.18
C ARG A 113 -10.51 -6.69 -0.31
N LYS A 114 -10.06 -6.21 0.85
CA LYS A 114 -10.81 -5.33 1.74
C LYS A 114 -10.19 -3.95 1.73
N GLY A 115 -10.68 -3.12 0.81
CA GLY A 115 -10.87 -1.71 1.16
C GLY A 115 -11.73 -1.61 2.42
N PRO A 116 -11.66 -0.48 3.15
CA PRO A 116 -12.40 -0.28 4.39
C PRO A 116 -13.92 -0.21 4.09
N GLY A 117 -14.55 -1.37 4.01
CA GLY A 117 -15.94 -1.53 3.57
C GLY A 117 -16.35 -2.95 3.21
N GLY A 118 -15.45 -3.93 3.14
CA GLY A 118 -15.84 -5.31 2.84
C GLY A 118 -16.64 -5.95 3.98
N THR A 119 -17.94 -6.07 3.75
CA THR A 119 -18.85 -6.95 4.48
C THR A 119 -18.27 -8.37 4.50
N ALA A 120 -18.22 -8.97 5.69
CA ALA A 120 -17.79 -10.35 5.86
C ALA A 120 -18.72 -11.30 5.06
N PRO A 121 -18.20 -12.38 4.46
CA PRO A 121 -19.06 -13.41 3.90
C PRO A 121 -19.84 -14.04 5.07
N GLY A 122 -21.16 -13.93 5.03
CA GLY A 122 -22.05 -14.58 6.00
C GLY A 122 -21.82 -16.09 5.98
N PRO A 123 -21.88 -16.77 7.14
CA PRO A 123 -21.69 -18.21 7.18
C PRO A 123 -22.84 -18.88 6.43
N HIS A 124 -22.48 -19.71 5.46
CA HIS A 124 -23.38 -20.72 4.92
C HIS A 124 -23.88 -21.62 6.05
N SER A 125 -25.19 -21.66 6.24
CA SER A 125 -25.94 -22.80 6.80
C SER A 125 -27.39 -22.68 6.36
#